data_AF-A0A0E3RY84-F1
#
_entry.id   AF-A0A0E3RY84-F1
#
_cell.length_a   1.000
_cell.length_b   1.000
_cell.length_c   1.000
_cell.angle_alpha   90.00
_cell.angle_beta   90.00
_cell.angle_gamma   90.00
#
_symmetry.space_group_name_H-M   'P 1'
#
loop_
_entity.id
_entity.type
_entity.pdbx_description
1 polymer ?
#
loop_
_entity_poly.entity_id
_entity_poly.type
_entity_poly.pdbx_seq_one_letter_code
_entity_poly.pdbx_strand_id
1 'polypeptide(L)'
;MSCIEQMKYTILLDRISFKEAREYIEKNSDEVYYVSPGYKIFKDYYIIGVPPIAMGAKGNALIFPYTKPCHGSFVLNIENDDSIKEINRLRDAEKGKGTGPIKKAKTSESSGASSASYLNMWKK
;
A
#
# COMPACT_ATOMS: atom_id res chain seq x y z
N MET A 1 -7.51 -16.32 14.57
CA MET A 1 -7.37 -16.21 13.10
C MET A 1 -8.10 -14.95 12.66
N SER A 2 -7.45 -13.78 12.64
CA SER A 2 -8.10 -12.56 12.11
C SER A 2 -8.14 -12.66 10.58
N CYS A 3 -9.14 -13.34 10.03
CA CYS A 3 -9.34 -13.36 8.60
C CYS A 3 -9.93 -12.02 8.16
N ILE A 4 -9.22 -11.29 7.29
CA ILE A 4 -9.78 -10.13 6.57
C ILE A 4 -11.11 -10.53 5.89
N GLU A 5 -11.22 -11.79 5.48
CA GLU A 5 -12.42 -12.36 4.87
C GLU A 5 -13.66 -12.39 5.79
N GLN A 6 -13.48 -12.32 7.11
CA GLN A 6 -14.58 -12.27 8.08
C GLN A 6 -15.03 -10.82 8.38
N MET A 7 -14.28 -9.82 7.93
CA MET A 7 -14.65 -8.42 8.09
C MET A 7 -15.58 -7.99 6.95
N LYS A 8 -16.41 -6.97 7.20
CA LYS A 8 -17.13 -6.30 6.11
C LYS A 8 -16.13 -5.44 5.34
N TYR A 9 -15.69 -5.95 4.19
CA TYR A 9 -14.84 -5.21 3.25
C TYR A 9 -15.57 -4.99 1.93
N THR A 10 -15.24 -3.88 1.28
CA THR A 10 -15.65 -3.60 -0.10
C THR A 10 -14.44 -3.73 -0.99
N ILE A 11 -14.55 -4.49 -2.09
CA ILE A 11 -13.52 -4.56 -3.11
C ILE A 11 -13.70 -3.34 -4.02
N LEU A 12 -12.66 -2.52 -4.14
CA LEU A 12 -12.66 -1.34 -5.02
C LEU A 12 -12.08 -1.66 -6.39
N LEU A 13 -11.04 -2.49 -6.43
CA LEU A 13 -10.40 -2.98 -7.64
C LEU A 13 -9.98 -4.43 -7.43
N ASP A 14 -10.07 -5.22 -8.49
CA ASP A 14 -9.69 -6.63 -8.51
C ASP A 14 -8.71 -6.96 -9.64
N ARG A 15 -7.84 -7.95 -9.39
CA ARG A 15 -6.90 -8.53 -10.37
C ARG A 15 -5.97 -7.51 -11.01
N ILE A 16 -5.49 -6.56 -10.22
CA ILE A 16 -4.57 -5.52 -10.68
C ILE A 16 -3.13 -5.81 -10.28
N SER A 17 -2.19 -5.08 -10.89
CA SER A 17 -0.79 -5.07 -10.51
C SER A 17 -0.54 -4.24 -9.24
N PHE A 18 0.59 -4.46 -8.57
CA PHE A 18 1.02 -3.64 -7.42
C PHE A 18 1.14 -2.15 -7.77
N LYS A 19 1.49 -1.84 -9.03
CA LYS A 19 1.63 -0.46 -9.50
C LYS A 19 0.28 0.23 -9.56
N GLU A 20 -0.70 -0.42 -10.19
CA GLU A 20 -2.05 0.12 -10.31
C GLU A 20 -2.74 0.24 -8.94
N ALA A 21 -2.53 -0.72 -8.05
CA ALA A 21 -3.05 -0.66 -6.69
C ALA A 21 -2.56 0.61 -5.96
N ARG A 22 -1.26 0.89 -6.09
CA ARG A 22 -0.65 2.08 -5.49
C ARG A 22 -1.23 3.37 -6.08
N GLU A 23 -1.25 3.48 -7.40
CA GLU A 23 -1.75 4.68 -8.09
C GLU A 23 -3.23 4.95 -7.75
N TYR A 24 -4.03 3.91 -7.61
CA TYR A 24 -5.43 4.04 -7.21
C TYR A 24 -5.56 4.57 -5.78
N ILE A 25 -4.80 4.00 -4.85
CA ILE A 25 -4.79 4.43 -3.44
C ILE A 25 -4.33 5.89 -3.34
N GLU A 26 -3.29 6.30 -4.07
CA GLU A 26 -2.80 7.67 -4.08
C GLU A 26 -3.83 8.69 -4.61
N LYS A 27 -4.65 8.30 -5.59
CA LYS A 27 -5.64 9.18 -6.22
C LYS A 27 -6.95 9.27 -5.44
N ASN A 28 -7.38 8.18 -4.80
CA ASN A 28 -8.72 8.06 -4.21
C ASN A 28 -8.75 8.16 -2.68
N SER A 29 -7.59 8.40 -2.03
CA SER A 29 -7.50 8.55 -0.58
C SER A 29 -7.25 10.00 -0.18
N ASP A 30 -7.74 10.40 0.99
CA ASP A 30 -7.51 11.74 1.54
C ASP A 30 -6.09 11.84 2.13
N GLU A 31 -5.66 10.76 2.78
CA GLU A 31 -4.32 10.60 3.35
C GLU A 31 -3.68 9.33 2.81
N VAL A 32 -2.39 9.39 2.53
CA VAL A 32 -1.62 8.26 1.98
C VAL A 32 -0.39 8.05 2.85
N TYR A 33 -0.20 6.80 3.25
CA TYR A 33 0.88 6.33 4.11
C TYR A 33 1.67 5.27 3.37
N TYR A 34 3.01 5.31 3.46
CA TYR A 34 3.85 4.29 2.84
C TYR A 34 4.40 3.35 3.89
N VAL A 35 4.15 2.06 3.68
CA VAL A 35 4.61 1.00 4.59
C VAL A 35 5.56 0.04 3.87
N SER A 36 6.48 -0.54 4.65
CA SER A 36 7.34 -1.61 4.16
C SER A 36 6.55 -2.92 4.05
N PRO A 37 6.92 -3.82 3.12
CA PRO A 37 6.40 -5.18 3.11
C PRO A 37 6.62 -5.87 4.45
N GLY A 38 5.68 -6.70 4.88
CA GLY A 38 5.69 -7.30 6.21
C GLY A 38 5.17 -6.38 7.32
N TYR A 39 4.62 -5.21 6.98
CA TYR A 39 3.88 -4.41 7.97
C TYR A 39 2.64 -5.18 8.46
N LYS A 40 2.45 -5.20 9.78
CA LYS A 40 1.36 -5.93 10.44
C LYS A 40 0.14 -5.02 10.63
N ILE A 41 -0.97 -5.38 9.99
CA ILE A 41 -2.29 -4.73 10.15
C ILE A 41 -3.25 -5.64 10.91
N PHE A 42 -4.23 -5.02 11.59
CA PHE A 42 -5.37 -5.70 12.21
C PHE A 42 -4.98 -6.91 13.07
N LYS A 43 -3.90 -6.73 13.84
CA LYS A 43 -3.26 -7.72 14.72
C LYS A 43 -2.56 -8.90 14.07
N ASP A 44 -3.09 -9.62 13.08
CA ASP A 44 -2.43 -10.87 12.59
C ASP A 44 -2.23 -10.94 11.07
N TYR A 45 -2.45 -9.85 10.33
CA TYR A 45 -2.24 -9.86 8.88
C TYR A 45 -1.00 -9.08 8.47
N TYR A 46 -0.16 -9.70 7.64
CA TYR A 46 1.03 -9.06 7.09
C TYR A 46 0.75 -8.60 5.67
N ILE A 47 1.03 -7.33 5.39
CA ILE A 47 0.88 -6.81 4.05
C ILE A 47 1.99 -7.34 3.15
N ILE A 48 1.57 -7.95 2.04
CA ILE A 48 2.44 -8.48 1.00
C ILE A 48 2.35 -7.56 -0.21
N GLY A 49 3.51 -7.10 -0.68
CA GLY A 49 3.60 -6.31 -1.89
C GLY A 49 5.02 -5.84 -2.19
N VAL A 50 5.16 -5.11 -3.29
CA VAL A 50 6.44 -4.52 -3.72
C VAL A 50 6.57 -3.12 -3.10
N PRO A 51 7.65 -2.83 -2.34
CA PRO A 51 7.85 -1.51 -1.79
C PRO A 51 8.03 -0.45 -2.91
N PRO A 52 7.53 0.78 -2.71
CA PRO A 52 6.73 1.25 -1.58
C PRO A 52 5.26 0.80 -1.68
N ILE A 53 4.70 0.30 -0.57
CA ILE A 53 3.29 -0.10 -0.48
C ILE A 53 2.49 1.08 0.06
N ALA A 54 1.53 1.59 -0.73
CA ALA A 54 0.65 2.66 -0.32
C ALA A 54 -0.54 2.12 0.48
N MET A 55 -0.86 2.82 1.57
CA MET A 55 -2.01 2.64 2.43
C MET A 55 -2.79 3.94 2.43
N GLY A 56 -4.08 3.88 2.12
CA GLY A 56 -4.96 5.03 2.06
C GLY A 56 -5.84 5.12 3.29
N ALA A 57 -6.08 6.34 3.77
CA ALA A 57 -7.18 6.62 4.68
C ALA A 57 -8.17 7.56 3.98
N LYS A 58 -9.45 7.21 4.04
CA LYS A 58 -10.57 7.99 3.52
C LYS A 58 -11.60 8.16 4.63
N GLY A 59 -11.50 9.25 5.38
CA GLY A 59 -12.22 9.42 6.64
C GLY A 59 -11.91 8.30 7.63
N ASN A 60 -12.90 7.46 7.93
CA ASN A 60 -12.77 6.31 8.84
C ASN A 60 -12.42 4.99 8.12
N ALA A 61 -12.42 5.00 6.79
CA ALA A 61 -12.19 3.82 5.98
C ALA A 61 -10.71 3.68 5.63
N LEU A 62 -10.16 2.48 5.86
CA LEU A 62 -8.80 2.13 5.48
C LEU A 62 -8.81 1.42 4.13
N ILE A 63 -8.05 1.96 3.19
CA ILE A 63 -7.87 1.42 1.85
C ILE A 63 -6.48 0.83 1.75
N PHE A 64 -6.36 -0.44 1.36
CA PHE A 64 -5.06 -1.11 1.27
C PHE A 64 -5.02 -2.20 0.22
N PRO A 65 -3.82 -2.52 -0.31
CA PRO A 65 -3.65 -3.61 -1.24
C PRO A 65 -3.66 -4.94 -0.48
N TYR A 66 -4.44 -5.88 -0.99
CA TYR A 66 -4.54 -7.24 -0.49
C TYR A 66 -4.24 -8.21 -1.63
N THR A 67 -3.20 -9.02 -1.45
CA THR A 67 -2.67 -9.87 -2.53
C THR A 67 -3.02 -11.32 -2.24
N LYS A 68 -3.79 -11.95 -3.14
CA LYS A 68 -4.00 -13.40 -3.12
C LYS A 68 -3.05 -14.06 -4.14
N PRO A 69 -2.32 -15.13 -3.76
CA PRO A 69 -1.35 -15.77 -4.64
C PRO A 69 -1.98 -16.31 -5.94
N CYS A 70 -3.25 -16.73 -5.90
CA CYS A 70 -3.93 -17.35 -7.05
C CYS A 70 -4.65 -16.34 -7.96
N HIS A 71 -4.95 -15.13 -7.47
CA HIS A 71 -5.87 -14.20 -8.13
C HIS A 71 -5.33 -12.77 -8.28
N GLY A 72 -4.08 -12.52 -7.89
CA GLY A 72 -3.45 -11.22 -8.03
C GLY A 72 -3.75 -10.28 -6.86
N SER A 73 -3.58 -8.98 -7.11
CA SER A 73 -3.77 -7.93 -6.09
C SER A 73 -5.16 -7.32 -6.19
N PHE A 74 -5.72 -7.02 -5.04
CA PHE A 74 -7.00 -6.37 -4.85
C PHE A 74 -6.79 -5.09 -4.05
N VAL A 75 -7.65 -4.10 -4.25
CA VAL A 75 -7.74 -2.96 -3.33
C VAL A 75 -8.98 -3.12 -2.49
N LEU A 76 -8.79 -3.27 -1.18
CA LEU A 76 -9.87 -3.41 -0.23
C LEU A 76 -10.11 -2.09 0.47
N ASN A 77 -11.38 -1.83 0.77
CA ASN A 77 -11.84 -0.76 1.64
C ASN A 77 -12.53 -1.37 2.86
N ILE A 78 -12.07 -1.01 4.05
CA ILE A 78 -12.64 -1.49 5.32
C ILE A 78 -12.99 -0.30 6.19
N GLU A 79 -14.23 -0.29 6.68
CA GLU A 79 -14.73 0.70 7.63
C GLU A 79 -15.13 -0.04 8.92
N ASN A 80 -14.27 0.02 9.94
CA ASN A 80 -14.49 -0.62 11.24
C ASN A 80 -13.69 0.11 12.34
N ASP A 81 -13.97 -0.17 13.61
CA ASP A 81 -13.23 0.44 14.73
C ASP A 81 -11.73 0.14 14.67
N ASP A 82 -11.35 -1.02 14.16
CA ASP A 82 -9.95 -1.39 13.98
C ASP A 82 -9.29 -0.63 12.82
N SER A 83 -10.02 -0.21 11.78
CA SER A 83 -9.45 0.63 10.71
C SER A 83 -9.08 2.00 11.27
N ILE A 84 -9.93 2.58 12.12
CA ILE A 84 -9.67 3.86 12.79
C ILE A 84 -8.42 3.76 13.68
N LYS A 85 -8.25 2.68 14.44
CA LYS A 85 -7.04 2.45 15.26
C LYS A 85 -5.78 2.38 14.42
N GLU A 86 -5.80 1.65 13.29
CA GLU A 86 -4.64 1.54 12.42
C GLU A 86 -4.33 2.87 11.71
N ILE A 87 -5.33 3.65 11.30
CA ILE A 87 -5.13 4.99 10.74
C ILE A 87 -4.44 5.90 11.75
N ASN A 88 -4.88 5.89 13.02
CA ASN A 88 -4.22 6.67 14.07
C ASN A 88 -2.78 6.21 14.31
N ARG A 89 -2.52 4.90 14.30
CA ARG A 89 -1.17 4.35 14.41
C ARG A 89 -0.26 4.78 13.26
N LEU A 90 -0.79 4.79 12.03
CA LEU A 90 -0.08 5.26 10.84
C LEU A 90 0.22 6.77 10.93
N ARG A 91 -0.75 7.57 11.37
CA ARG A 91 -0.55 9.00 11.64
C ARG A 91 0.54 9.27 12.65
N ASP A 92 0.58 8.50 13.74
CA ASP A 92 1.60 8.69 14.78
C ASP A 92 2.98 8.18 14.35
N ALA A 93 3.04 7.11 13.55
CA ALA A 93 4.28 6.63 12.95
C ALA A 93 4.89 7.66 11.96
N GLU A 94 4.05 8.38 11.22
CA GLU A 94 4.49 9.50 10.36
C GLU A 94 4.92 10.73 11.18
N LYS A 95 4.40 10.97 12.37
CA LYS A 95 4.91 12.08 13.22
C LYS A 95 6.31 11.79 13.78
N GLY A 96 6.64 10.51 14.01
CA GLY A 96 7.96 10.09 14.50
C GLY A 96 9.05 10.09 13.43
N LYS A 97 8.69 10.02 12.15
CA LYS A 97 9.59 10.22 11.01
C LYS A 97 9.43 11.67 10.57
N GLY A 98 10.46 12.51 10.61
CA GLY A 98 10.39 13.93 10.23
C GLY A 98 10.07 14.22 8.74
N THR A 99 9.34 13.35 8.05
CA THR A 99 8.81 13.49 6.70
C THR A 99 7.29 13.50 6.81
N GLY A 100 6.69 14.69 6.77
CA GLY A 100 5.24 14.85 6.90
C GLY A 100 4.45 14.11 5.81
N PRO A 101 3.11 14.05 5.95
CA PRO A 101 2.24 13.40 4.97
C PRO A 101 2.48 14.03 3.61
N ILE A 102 2.92 13.21 2.64
CA ILE A 102 3.19 13.65 1.27
C ILE A 102 1.85 13.96 0.62
N LYS A 103 1.37 15.18 0.86
CA LYS A 103 0.30 15.80 0.08
C LYS A 103 0.81 15.95 -1.36
N LYS A 104 0.18 15.21 -2.27
CA LYS A 104 0.15 15.40 -3.74
C LYS A 104 1.31 16.23 -4.30
N ALA A 105 2.45 15.60 -4.54
CA ALA A 105 3.43 16.13 -5.48
C ALA A 105 2.99 15.76 -6.90
N LYS A 106 2.80 16.79 -7.72
CA LYS A 106 2.49 16.74 -9.15
C LYS A 106 3.49 15.86 -9.91
N THR A 107 2.97 15.27 -10.99
CA THR A 107 3.67 14.71 -12.15
C THR A 107 5.06 15.31 -12.39
N SER A 108 6.08 14.47 -12.42
CA SER A 108 7.33 14.75 -13.12
C SER A 108 7.80 13.47 -13.81
N GLU A 109 7.77 13.50 -15.14
CA GLU A 109 8.49 12.60 -16.01
C GLU A 109 10.01 12.67 -15.77
N SER A 110 10.71 11.66 -16.32
CA SER A 110 12.16 11.44 -16.35
C SER A 110 12.73 10.87 -15.04
N SER A 111 13.55 9.84 -15.02
CA SER A 111 14.66 9.55 -15.94
C SER A 111 14.94 8.05 -16.04
N GLY A 112 15.13 7.56 -17.27
CA GLY A 112 15.71 6.24 -17.51
C GLY A 112 17.19 6.20 -17.12
N ALA A 113 17.59 5.11 -16.46
CA ALA A 113 18.92 4.48 -16.42
C ALA A 113 18.84 3.33 -15.40
N SER A 114 19.39 2.13 -15.57
CA SER A 114 20.30 1.61 -16.57
C SER A 114 20.14 0.08 -16.56
N SER A 115 19.63 -0.50 -17.65
CA SER A 115 19.59 -1.95 -17.88
C SER A 115 20.94 -2.43 -18.43
N ALA A 116 22.01 -2.28 -17.65
CA ALA A 116 23.36 -2.61 -18.09
C ALA A 116 24.23 -3.31 -17.04
N SER A 117 23.64 -4.02 -16.06
CA SER A 117 24.44 -4.74 -15.04
C SER A 117 24.62 -6.25 -15.32
N TYR A 118 23.73 -6.89 -16.08
CA TYR A 118 23.73 -8.36 -16.20
C TYR A 118 24.54 -8.93 -17.39
N LEU A 119 24.89 -8.11 -18.38
CA LEU A 119 25.54 -8.57 -19.61
C LEU A 119 27.06 -8.78 -19.48
N ASN A 120 27.67 -8.35 -18.35
CA ASN A 120 29.11 -8.43 -18.13
C ASN A 120 29.55 -9.59 -17.22
N MET A 121 28.63 -10.47 -16.79
CA MET A 121 28.96 -11.53 -15.83
C MET A 121 29.57 -12.80 -16.43
N TRP A 122 29.59 -12.94 -17.76
CA TRP A 122 30.02 -14.18 -18.45
C TRP A 122 31.28 -14.01 -19.31
N LYS A 123 32.07 -12.96 -19.07
CA LYS A 123 33.26 -12.66 -19.87
C LYS A 123 34.56 -12.72 -19.08
N LYS A 124 34.90 -13.90 -18.55
CA LYS A 124 36.22 -14.56 -18.67
C LYS A 124 36.25 -15.88 -17.91
#